data_AF-B8B7H0-F1
#
_entry.id   AF-B8B7H0-F1
#
_cell.length_a   1.000
_cell.length_b   1.000
_cell.length_c   1.000
_cell.angle_alpha   90.00
_cell.angle_beta   90.00
_cell.angle_gamma   90.00
#
_symmetry.space_group_name_H-M   'P 1'
#
loop_
_entity.id
_entity.type
_entity.pdbx_description
1 polymer ?
#
loop_
_entity_poly.entity_id
_entity_poly.type
_entity_poly.pdbx_seq_one_letter_code
_entity_poly.pdbx_strand_id
1 'polypeptide(L)'
;MASRAAAAMVLAGALPVSPGRPLVAAGARCCDGGIRGRVSCSSHRRSDHPSCAAEEGGVVELLKGAVAALAVIAQISVSLPADAILYSPDTNVPRTGELALRRAIPANPNMKTIQESLEDISYLLRIPQRKPYGSMEGDVKKAMKIAMDNKDAILASIPVELKEKGSKLYTSLLEEKGGLQTLLKYIKENDPDRLSVALASSLDTVAELELLQAPGLSFLLPQQYLEYPRLAGRGVVEFSVEKGDGSTFFPTAGGEPKSVATIQVVIDGYSAPLTAGNFAKLVLDGAYEGIKLKCASQAIIADNENGKKGYTVPLEVMPAGQFEPLYRTPLSIQDGELPVLPMSVYGAVAMAHSVDSDEYSSPSQFFFYLYDKRNSGLGGISFDEGQFSVFGYTTDGREVLSQIKTGDIIRSAKLVQGRERLVLPPEAPAES
;
A
#
# COMPACT_ATOMS: atom_id res chain seq x y z
N MET A 1 22.99 -11.21 46.23
CA MET A 1 22.17 -10.00 46.42
C MET A 1 21.64 -9.55 45.06
N ALA A 2 20.73 -8.56 45.03
CA ALA A 2 20.15 -7.98 43.81
C ALA A 2 21.22 -7.23 42.97
N SER A 3 20.98 -6.80 41.72
CA SER A 3 19.67 -6.57 41.09
C SER A 3 19.58 -6.86 39.59
N ARG A 4 18.34 -7.02 39.11
CA ARG A 4 17.95 -6.94 37.70
C ARG A 4 17.51 -5.51 37.39
N ALA A 5 17.87 -4.99 36.23
CA ALA A 5 17.14 -3.89 35.60
C ALA A 5 16.24 -4.47 34.50
N ALA A 6 14.94 -4.21 34.59
CA ALA A 6 13.98 -4.55 33.53
C ALA A 6 13.33 -3.23 33.09
N ALA A 7 13.45 -2.88 31.82
CA ALA A 7 12.71 -1.77 31.24
C ALA A 7 11.24 -2.18 31.09
N ALA A 8 10.33 -1.41 31.69
CA ALA A 8 8.89 -1.66 31.61
C ALA A 8 8.26 -0.66 30.64
N MET A 9 7.58 -1.17 29.61
CA MET A 9 6.75 -0.37 28.71
C MET A 9 5.42 -0.09 29.41
N VAL A 10 5.00 1.19 29.46
CA VAL A 10 3.81 1.62 30.20
C VAL A 10 2.63 1.77 29.24
N LEU A 11 1.63 0.88 29.36
CA LEU A 11 0.31 1.12 28.79
C LEU A 11 -0.58 1.84 29.81
N ALA A 12 -1.08 3.03 29.45
CA ALA A 12 -2.02 3.77 30.26
C ALA A 12 -3.46 3.30 30.00
N GLY A 13 -4.01 2.49 30.90
CA GLY A 13 -5.41 2.03 30.83
C GLY A 13 -6.41 3.06 31.35
N ALA A 14 -7.38 3.46 30.53
CA ALA A 14 -8.51 4.28 30.97
C ALA A 14 -9.63 3.41 31.59
N LEU A 15 -10.18 3.85 32.74
CA LEU A 15 -11.32 3.22 33.40
C LEU A 15 -12.65 3.95 33.10
N PRO A 16 -13.80 3.27 33.17
CA PRO A 16 -15.04 3.73 32.55
C PRO A 16 -15.85 4.74 33.40
N VAL A 17 -16.58 5.60 32.71
CA VAL A 17 -17.63 6.46 33.29
C VAL A 17 -19.01 5.91 32.91
N SER A 18 -19.92 5.82 33.89
CA SER A 18 -21.29 5.31 33.73
C SER A 18 -22.35 6.44 33.76
N PRO A 19 -23.56 6.22 33.21
CA PRO A 19 -24.36 7.31 32.65
C PRO A 19 -25.38 7.96 33.60
N GLY A 20 -25.62 9.25 33.38
CA GLY A 20 -26.81 9.97 33.88
C GLY A 20 -28.01 9.87 32.92
N ARG A 21 -29.23 9.79 33.44
CA ARG A 21 -30.50 9.70 32.68
C ARG A 21 -31.37 10.98 32.83
N PRO A 22 -32.41 11.18 31.99
CA PRO A 22 -32.90 12.52 31.63
C PRO A 22 -34.26 12.94 32.25
N LEU A 23 -34.64 14.19 31.98
CA LEU A 23 -36.04 14.65 31.87
C LEU A 23 -36.25 15.16 30.41
N VAL A 24 -37.36 14.95 29.69
CA VAL A 24 -38.81 15.06 30.01
C VAL A 24 -39.22 16.56 30.08
N ALA A 25 -40.19 17.08 29.31
CA ALA A 25 -41.36 16.44 28.68
C ALA A 25 -41.90 17.10 27.37
N ALA A 26 -42.83 16.36 26.73
CA ALA A 26 -44.13 16.81 26.18
C ALA A 26 -44.26 17.62 24.87
N GLY A 27 -45.03 17.03 23.93
CA GLY A 27 -45.97 17.72 23.04
C GLY A 27 -45.43 18.19 21.67
N ALA A 28 -46.19 18.17 20.57
CA ALA A 28 -47.51 17.56 20.32
C ALA A 28 -47.64 17.15 18.83
N ARG A 29 -48.80 16.61 18.42
CA ARG A 29 -49.03 16.03 17.07
C ARG A 29 -49.43 17.07 16.02
N CYS A 30 -49.11 16.73 14.76
CA CYS A 30 -49.82 17.01 13.50
C CYS A 30 -50.54 18.36 13.29
N CYS A 31 -50.29 18.99 12.13
CA CYS A 31 -51.26 18.91 11.02
C CYS A 31 -50.68 19.37 9.67
N ASP A 32 -51.46 19.09 8.62
CA ASP A 32 -51.23 19.44 7.21
C ASP A 32 -51.72 20.88 6.89
N GLY A 33 -51.31 21.45 5.75
CA GLY A 33 -51.79 22.74 5.23
C GLY A 33 -50.72 23.57 4.51
N GLY A 34 -50.95 23.91 3.24
CA GLY A 34 -50.06 24.75 2.43
C GLY A 34 -50.70 26.06 1.92
N ILE A 35 -50.30 26.48 0.72
CA ILE A 35 -50.83 27.58 -0.12
C ILE A 35 -50.18 28.99 0.05
N ARG A 36 -49.39 29.37 -0.98
CA ARG A 36 -49.18 30.70 -1.61
C ARG A 36 -49.13 31.97 -0.73
N GLY A 37 -47.97 32.65 -0.74
CA GLY A 37 -47.81 34.07 -0.32
C GLY A 37 -46.97 34.88 -1.31
N ARG A 38 -47.60 35.83 -2.03
CA ARG A 38 -47.01 36.65 -3.12
C ARG A 38 -46.47 37.98 -2.57
N VAL A 39 -45.24 38.36 -2.90
CA VAL A 39 -44.70 39.74 -2.69
C VAL A 39 -44.04 40.23 -3.99
N SER A 40 -44.00 41.55 -4.20
CA SER A 40 -43.63 42.21 -5.46
C SER A 40 -42.51 43.25 -5.29
N CYS A 41 -41.86 43.60 -6.40
CA CYS A 41 -40.71 44.49 -6.52
C CYS A 41 -40.93 45.96 -6.11
N SER A 42 -39.86 46.59 -5.62
CA SER A 42 -39.44 47.98 -5.92
C SER A 42 -37.98 48.17 -5.44
N SER A 43 -36.99 48.43 -6.32
CA SER A 43 -36.54 49.75 -6.85
C SER A 43 -35.63 50.53 -5.86
N HIS A 44 -34.58 51.27 -6.25
CA HIS A 44 -34.34 51.91 -7.55
C HIS A 44 -32.85 52.34 -7.78
N ARG A 45 -32.37 52.27 -9.05
CA ARG A 45 -31.42 53.20 -9.75
C ARG A 45 -29.96 53.33 -9.22
N ARG A 46 -28.90 53.07 -10.02
CA ARG A 46 -28.34 53.74 -11.25
C ARG A 46 -27.34 54.87 -10.91
N SER A 47 -26.32 55.25 -11.71
CA SER A 47 -25.55 54.67 -12.86
C SER A 47 -24.43 55.70 -13.23
N ASP A 48 -23.60 55.69 -14.29
CA ASP A 48 -23.41 54.98 -15.59
C ASP A 48 -21.89 54.97 -15.98
N HIS A 49 -21.50 54.40 -17.13
CA HIS A 49 -20.14 54.51 -17.74
C HIS A 49 -19.97 55.80 -18.58
N PRO A 50 -18.80 56.10 -19.21
CA PRO A 50 -18.61 55.65 -20.62
C PRO A 50 -17.16 55.47 -21.18
N SER A 51 -17.09 54.67 -22.27
CA SER A 51 -16.30 54.80 -23.51
C SER A 51 -14.75 54.82 -23.56
N CYS A 52 -14.25 53.81 -24.28
CA CYS A 52 -13.14 53.71 -25.25
C CYS A 52 -12.40 54.97 -25.77
N ALA A 53 -11.10 54.76 -26.05
CA ALA A 53 -10.31 55.36 -27.14
C ALA A 53 -9.31 54.31 -27.69
N ALA A 54 -8.72 54.52 -28.87
CA ALA A 54 -7.74 53.63 -29.49
C ALA A 54 -6.68 54.42 -30.28
N GLU A 55 -5.45 53.90 -30.38
CA GLU A 55 -4.41 54.39 -31.30
C GLU A 55 -3.64 53.22 -31.93
N GLU A 56 -3.13 53.42 -33.14
CA GLU A 56 -2.30 52.47 -33.88
C GLU A 56 -0.80 52.77 -33.71
N GLY A 57 0.06 51.74 -33.82
CA GLY A 57 1.51 51.93 -33.71
C GLY A 57 2.29 50.63 -33.87
N GLY A 58 2.40 50.12 -35.09
CA GLY A 58 3.10 48.86 -35.37
C GLY A 58 4.61 49.02 -35.55
N VAL A 59 5.38 48.04 -35.05
CA VAL A 59 6.75 47.76 -35.52
C VAL A 59 6.85 46.27 -35.82
N VAL A 60 7.14 45.94 -37.08
CA VAL A 60 7.45 44.57 -37.51
C VAL A 60 8.96 44.43 -37.61
N GLU A 61 9.58 43.79 -36.61
CA GLU A 61 10.77 42.93 -36.77
C GLU A 61 11.26 42.38 -35.40
N LEU A 62 11.21 41.05 -35.21
CA LEU A 62 12.37 40.21 -34.80
C LEU A 62 12.04 38.70 -34.77
N LEU A 63 11.47 38.17 -35.86
CA LEU A 63 11.23 36.73 -36.00
C LEU A 63 12.53 35.97 -36.37
N LYS A 64 13.35 35.64 -35.37
CA LYS A 64 14.41 34.60 -35.43
C LYS A 64 14.95 34.25 -34.03
N GLY A 65 14.73 33.01 -33.58
CA GLY A 65 15.47 32.44 -32.44
C GLY A 65 14.67 31.94 -31.22
N ALA A 66 13.63 31.12 -31.40
CA ALA A 66 12.96 30.44 -30.28
C ALA A 66 12.37 29.04 -30.59
N VAL A 67 12.82 28.37 -31.67
CA VAL A 67 12.34 27.01 -32.02
C VAL A 67 13.10 25.94 -31.22
N ALA A 68 12.99 26.02 -29.88
CA ALA A 68 13.56 25.06 -28.94
C ALA A 68 12.79 24.99 -27.59
N ALA A 69 11.60 25.59 -27.50
CA ALA A 69 10.70 25.31 -26.39
C ALA A 69 10.19 23.86 -26.53
N LEU A 70 10.85 22.92 -25.83
CA LEU A 70 10.39 21.54 -25.79
C LEU A 70 8.96 21.51 -25.27
N ALA A 71 8.04 21.02 -26.11
CA ALA A 71 6.74 20.57 -25.67
C ALA A 71 6.92 19.28 -24.86
N VAL A 72 7.38 19.41 -23.61
CA VAL A 72 7.21 18.38 -22.58
C VAL A 72 5.71 18.34 -22.28
N ILE A 73 4.98 17.67 -23.16
CA ILE A 73 3.63 17.20 -22.87
C ILE A 73 3.84 16.16 -21.77
N ALA A 74 3.75 16.63 -20.53
CA ALA A 74 3.56 15.75 -19.38
C ALA A 74 2.26 14.99 -19.62
N GLN A 75 2.37 13.78 -20.17
CA GLN A 75 1.30 12.81 -20.15
C GLN A 75 1.10 12.42 -18.69
N ILE A 76 0.30 13.22 -17.99
CA ILE A 76 -0.29 12.86 -16.70
C ILE A 76 -1.19 11.66 -17.00
N SER A 77 -0.57 10.48 -16.97
CA SER A 77 -1.28 9.21 -16.96
C SER A 77 -2.20 9.29 -15.74
N VAL A 78 -3.51 9.26 -15.97
CA VAL A 78 -4.51 9.39 -14.91
C VAL A 78 -4.56 8.07 -14.13
N SER A 79 -3.53 7.85 -13.31
CA SER A 79 -3.51 6.84 -12.26
C SER A 79 -4.58 7.18 -11.24
N LEU A 80 -5.32 6.17 -10.78
CA LEU A 80 -6.16 6.33 -9.60
C LEU A 80 -5.26 6.43 -8.34
N PRO A 81 -5.73 7.09 -7.26
CA PRO A 81 -5.04 7.00 -5.98
C PRO A 81 -4.95 5.53 -5.56
N ALA A 82 -3.86 5.18 -4.89
CA ALA A 82 -3.72 3.85 -4.34
C ALA A 82 -4.80 3.62 -3.26
N ASP A 83 -5.41 2.44 -3.28
CA ASP A 83 -6.41 2.01 -2.31
C ASP A 83 -6.29 0.51 -2.13
N ALA A 84 -5.85 0.12 -0.94
CA ALA A 84 -5.68 -1.24 -0.44
C ALA A 84 -6.32 -1.41 0.94
N ILE A 85 -7.45 -0.75 1.18
CA ILE A 85 -8.32 -1.01 2.33
C ILE A 85 -8.68 -2.51 2.40
N LEU A 86 -8.47 -3.13 3.57
CA LEU A 86 -8.77 -4.54 3.88
C LEU A 86 -9.57 -4.73 5.20
N TYR A 87 -10.36 -3.73 5.61
CA TYR A 87 -11.25 -3.83 6.78
C TYR A 87 -12.50 -4.68 6.55
N SER A 88 -13.14 -5.18 7.62
CA SER A 88 -14.51 -5.70 7.53
C SER A 88 -15.49 -4.59 7.94
N PRO A 89 -16.65 -4.43 7.27
CA PRO A 89 -17.54 -5.50 6.85
C PRO A 89 -17.25 -6.20 5.52
N ASP A 90 -16.33 -5.70 4.68
CA ASP A 90 -15.84 -6.52 3.57
C ASP A 90 -15.17 -7.80 4.12
N THR A 91 -15.72 -8.94 3.71
CA THR A 91 -15.20 -10.28 3.99
C THR A 91 -14.99 -11.07 2.70
N ASN A 92 -15.33 -10.47 1.55
CA ASN A 92 -15.25 -11.04 0.21
C ASN A 92 -13.79 -11.30 -0.14
N VAL A 93 -12.98 -10.31 0.21
CA VAL A 93 -11.54 -10.22 0.01
C VAL A 93 -10.79 -10.94 1.15
N PRO A 94 -9.73 -11.74 0.89
CA PRO A 94 -8.87 -12.31 1.93
C PRO A 94 -7.94 -11.25 2.56
N ARG A 95 -7.23 -11.57 3.66
CA ARG A 95 -6.21 -10.67 4.24
C ARG A 95 -4.82 -11.25 4.08
N THR A 96 -4.13 -10.84 3.03
CA THR A 96 -2.78 -11.30 2.71
C THR A 96 -1.93 -10.16 2.14
N GLY A 97 -0.60 -10.27 2.25
CA GLY A 97 0.31 -9.20 1.86
C GLY A 97 0.35 -8.96 0.36
N GLU A 98 0.30 -10.03 -0.44
CA GLU A 98 0.36 -10.02 -1.90
C GLU A 98 -0.82 -9.23 -2.50
N LEU A 99 -1.99 -9.35 -1.88
CA LEU A 99 -3.21 -8.64 -2.22
C LEU A 99 -3.18 -7.17 -1.76
N ALA A 100 -2.71 -6.88 -0.54
CA ALA A 100 -2.53 -5.51 -0.07
C ALA A 100 -1.57 -4.76 -1.02
N LEU A 101 -0.46 -5.40 -1.38
CA LEU A 101 0.47 -4.92 -2.40
C LEU A 101 -0.22 -4.73 -3.76
N ARG A 102 -0.94 -5.71 -4.31
CA ARG A 102 -1.61 -5.53 -5.62
C ARG A 102 -2.56 -4.33 -5.62
N ARG A 103 -3.43 -4.22 -4.62
CA ARG A 103 -4.36 -3.09 -4.47
C ARG A 103 -3.66 -1.74 -4.27
N ALA A 104 -2.49 -1.71 -3.63
CA ALA A 104 -1.71 -0.49 -3.38
C ALA A 104 -0.94 0.04 -4.61
N ILE A 105 -1.00 -0.60 -5.78
CA ILE A 105 -0.38 -0.05 -6.99
C ILE A 105 -1.21 1.16 -7.48
N PRO A 106 -0.58 2.31 -7.80
CA PRO A 106 -1.26 3.45 -8.45
C PRO A 106 -1.51 3.14 -9.93
N ALA A 107 -2.49 2.27 -10.18
CA ALA A 107 -2.78 1.66 -11.48
C ALA A 107 -3.70 2.51 -12.39
N ASN A 108 -3.73 2.15 -13.67
CA ASN A 108 -4.70 2.66 -14.65
C ASN A 108 -6.13 2.18 -14.29
N PRO A 109 -7.18 3.03 -14.39
CA PRO A 109 -8.57 2.65 -14.14
C PRO A 109 -9.02 1.33 -14.80
N ASN A 110 -8.61 1.10 -16.05
CA ASN A 110 -8.96 -0.11 -16.79
C ASN A 110 -8.34 -1.38 -16.16
N MET A 111 -7.12 -1.27 -15.64
CA MET A 111 -6.45 -2.38 -14.95
C MET A 111 -7.09 -2.64 -13.58
N LYS A 112 -7.40 -1.58 -12.82
CA LYS A 112 -8.12 -1.69 -11.53
C LYS A 112 -9.46 -2.41 -11.71
N THR A 113 -10.25 -2.10 -12.74
CA THR A 113 -11.51 -2.82 -13.03
C THR A 113 -11.30 -4.27 -13.50
N ILE A 114 -10.18 -4.59 -14.17
CA ILE A 114 -9.80 -5.98 -14.47
C ILE A 114 -9.45 -6.72 -13.17
N GLN A 115 -8.64 -6.11 -12.29
CA GLN A 115 -8.25 -6.64 -10.99
C GLN A 115 -9.48 -6.93 -10.13
N GLU A 116 -10.37 -5.96 -9.93
CA GLU A 116 -11.63 -6.08 -9.17
C GLU A 116 -12.46 -7.28 -9.65
N SER A 117 -12.68 -7.37 -10.97
CA SER A 117 -13.47 -8.45 -11.58
C SER A 117 -12.85 -9.84 -11.36
N LEU A 118 -11.53 -9.93 -11.20
CA LEU A 118 -10.85 -11.18 -10.88
C LEU A 118 -10.83 -11.46 -9.37
N GLU A 119 -10.76 -10.43 -8.53
CA GLU A 119 -10.86 -10.58 -7.07
C GLU A 119 -12.26 -11.02 -6.62
N ASP A 120 -13.32 -10.57 -7.31
CA ASP A 120 -14.69 -11.07 -7.12
C ASP A 120 -14.77 -12.60 -7.28
N ILE A 121 -14.07 -13.20 -8.26
CA ILE A 121 -14.03 -14.66 -8.45
C ILE A 121 -13.43 -15.36 -7.21
N SER A 122 -12.43 -14.74 -6.56
CA SER A 122 -11.84 -15.26 -5.31
C SER A 122 -12.87 -15.29 -4.18
N TYR A 123 -13.76 -14.30 -4.08
CA TYR A 123 -14.90 -14.35 -3.17
C TYR A 123 -15.91 -15.44 -3.54
N LEU A 124 -16.33 -15.49 -4.81
CA LEU A 124 -17.32 -16.46 -5.28
C LEU A 124 -16.83 -17.92 -5.10
N LEU A 125 -15.51 -18.15 -5.17
CA LEU A 125 -14.86 -19.43 -4.87
C LEU A 125 -14.95 -19.81 -3.38
N ARG A 126 -15.07 -18.85 -2.45
CA ARG A 126 -15.16 -19.11 -1.00
C ARG A 126 -16.57 -19.50 -0.54
N ILE A 127 -17.59 -19.31 -1.38
CA ILE A 127 -18.99 -19.68 -1.08
C ILE A 127 -19.10 -21.23 -0.93
N PRO A 128 -19.59 -21.77 0.20
CA PRO A 128 -19.46 -23.20 0.49
C PRO A 128 -20.56 -24.09 -0.14
N GLN A 129 -21.74 -23.57 -0.47
CA GLN A 129 -22.89 -24.39 -0.89
C GLN A 129 -22.88 -24.74 -2.38
N ARG A 130 -23.07 -23.73 -3.25
CA ARG A 130 -23.05 -23.89 -4.72
C ARG A 130 -22.22 -22.76 -5.31
N LYS A 131 -21.15 -23.11 -6.03
CA LYS A 131 -20.32 -22.11 -6.72
C LYS A 131 -21.14 -21.42 -7.81
N PRO A 132 -21.23 -20.08 -7.85
CA PRO A 132 -21.96 -19.36 -8.89
C PRO A 132 -21.12 -19.22 -10.16
N TYR A 133 -20.81 -20.35 -10.81
CA TYR A 133 -19.94 -20.39 -12.00
C TYR A 133 -20.40 -19.46 -13.14
N GLY A 134 -21.70 -19.22 -13.29
CA GLY A 134 -22.24 -18.27 -14.28
C GLY A 134 -21.91 -16.79 -13.98
N SER A 135 -21.74 -16.42 -12.71
CA SER A 135 -21.24 -15.09 -12.33
C SER A 135 -19.75 -15.00 -12.67
N MET A 136 -18.96 -15.98 -12.21
CA MET A 136 -17.52 -16.06 -12.52
C MET A 136 -17.23 -16.00 -14.02
N GLU A 137 -18.04 -16.67 -14.86
CA GLU A 137 -17.90 -16.61 -16.32
C GLU A 137 -18.19 -15.21 -16.87
N GLY A 138 -19.13 -14.48 -16.27
CA GLY A 138 -19.43 -13.08 -16.58
C GLY A 138 -18.27 -12.15 -16.21
N ASP A 139 -17.67 -12.35 -15.03
CA ASP A 139 -16.58 -11.52 -14.51
C ASP A 139 -15.29 -11.69 -15.33
N VAL A 140 -14.94 -12.93 -15.72
CA VAL A 140 -13.84 -13.18 -16.66
C VAL A 140 -14.13 -12.59 -18.05
N LYS A 141 -15.37 -12.67 -18.55
CA LYS A 141 -15.76 -12.04 -19.83
C LYS A 141 -15.68 -10.51 -19.76
N LYS A 142 -16.06 -9.90 -18.63
CA LYS A 142 -15.91 -8.45 -18.36
C LYS A 142 -14.43 -8.05 -18.40
N ALA A 143 -13.57 -8.73 -17.65
CA ALA A 143 -12.13 -8.50 -17.64
C ALA A 143 -11.51 -8.66 -19.04
N MET A 144 -11.83 -9.76 -19.74
CA MET A 144 -11.32 -10.05 -21.08
C MET A 144 -11.76 -9.00 -22.11
N LYS A 145 -13.03 -8.56 -22.05
CA LYS A 145 -13.52 -7.47 -22.91
C LYS A 145 -12.78 -6.16 -22.64
N ILE A 146 -12.64 -5.75 -21.38
CA ILE A 146 -11.94 -4.50 -21.02
C ILE A 146 -10.49 -4.54 -21.52
N ALA A 147 -9.79 -5.66 -21.33
CA ALA A 147 -8.43 -5.85 -21.82
C ALA A 147 -8.32 -5.71 -23.35
N MET A 148 -9.23 -6.34 -24.10
CA MET A 148 -9.27 -6.27 -25.57
C MET A 148 -9.63 -4.86 -26.08
N ASP A 149 -10.71 -4.27 -25.56
CA ASP A 149 -11.23 -2.95 -25.99
C ASP A 149 -10.25 -1.81 -25.67
N ASN A 150 -9.44 -1.95 -24.61
CA ASN A 150 -8.51 -0.90 -24.13
C ASN A 150 -7.03 -1.24 -24.36
N LYS A 151 -6.71 -2.22 -25.20
CA LYS A 151 -5.33 -2.70 -25.46
C LYS A 151 -4.32 -1.57 -25.63
N ASP A 152 -4.63 -0.62 -26.52
CA ASP A 152 -3.69 0.43 -26.88
C ASP A 152 -3.51 1.46 -25.75
N ALA A 153 -4.52 1.69 -24.92
CA ALA A 153 -4.40 2.51 -23.70
C ALA A 153 -3.55 1.81 -22.64
N ILE A 154 -3.76 0.50 -22.42
CA ILE A 154 -2.98 -0.33 -21.47
C ILE A 154 -1.50 -0.38 -21.87
N LEU A 155 -1.20 -0.45 -23.16
CA LEU A 155 0.17 -0.48 -23.70
C LEU A 155 0.75 0.93 -23.99
N ALA A 156 -0.03 2.01 -23.89
CA ALA A 156 0.45 3.39 -23.99
C ALA A 156 0.95 3.94 -22.64
N SER A 157 0.37 3.50 -21.52
CA SER A 157 0.81 3.87 -20.17
C SER A 157 2.06 3.11 -19.67
N ILE A 158 2.66 2.24 -20.48
CA ILE A 158 3.93 1.55 -20.17
C ILE A 158 5.09 2.28 -20.86
N PRO A 159 6.19 2.61 -20.14
CA PRO A 159 7.39 3.22 -20.73
C PRO A 159 7.93 2.45 -21.94
N VAL A 160 8.53 3.16 -22.90
CA VAL A 160 8.96 2.61 -24.19
C VAL A 160 9.95 1.44 -24.02
N GLU A 161 10.82 1.57 -23.02
CA GLU A 161 11.87 0.62 -22.62
C GLU A 161 11.27 -0.69 -22.09
N LEU A 162 10.10 -0.61 -21.44
CA LEU A 162 9.41 -1.74 -20.80
C LEU A 162 8.29 -2.32 -21.67
N LYS A 163 7.96 -1.66 -22.78
CA LYS A 163 6.81 -1.98 -23.64
C LYS A 163 6.89 -3.37 -24.27
N GLU A 164 8.08 -3.92 -24.51
CA GLU A 164 8.24 -5.31 -24.96
C GLU A 164 7.86 -6.32 -23.85
N LYS A 165 8.31 -6.09 -22.59
CA LYS A 165 7.89 -6.94 -21.45
C LYS A 165 6.39 -6.82 -21.22
N GLY A 166 5.84 -5.60 -21.24
CA GLY A 166 4.40 -5.36 -21.12
C GLY A 166 3.58 -6.06 -22.20
N SER A 167 4.05 -6.03 -23.46
CA SER A 167 3.38 -6.73 -24.57
C SER A 167 3.41 -8.25 -24.42
N LYS A 168 4.49 -8.83 -23.88
CA LYS A 168 4.57 -10.26 -23.56
C LYS A 168 3.57 -10.64 -22.46
N LEU A 169 3.60 -9.93 -21.32
CA LEU A 169 2.68 -10.18 -20.20
C LEU A 169 1.21 -10.00 -20.59
N TYR A 170 0.88 -8.97 -21.37
CA TYR A 170 -0.46 -8.74 -21.92
C TYR A 170 -0.92 -9.90 -22.81
N THR A 171 0.00 -10.51 -23.57
CA THR A 171 -0.29 -11.67 -24.41
C THR A 171 -0.53 -12.91 -23.53
N SER A 172 0.33 -13.16 -22.54
CA SER A 172 0.16 -14.24 -21.55
C SER A 172 -1.17 -14.15 -20.78
N LEU A 173 -1.61 -12.94 -20.42
CA LEU A 173 -2.90 -12.69 -19.77
C LEU A 173 -4.10 -13.08 -20.65
N LEU A 174 -3.95 -13.04 -21.98
CA LEU A 174 -5.00 -13.44 -22.94
C LEU A 174 -4.84 -14.86 -23.49
N GLU A 175 -3.72 -15.54 -23.26
CA GLU A 175 -3.42 -16.85 -23.85
C GLU A 175 -4.23 -18.03 -23.26
N GLU A 176 -4.49 -19.04 -24.09
CA GLU A 176 -5.21 -20.28 -23.73
C GLU A 176 -4.53 -21.13 -22.65
N LYS A 177 -3.21 -20.94 -22.44
CA LYS A 177 -2.35 -21.82 -21.61
C LYS A 177 -2.09 -21.33 -20.19
N GLY A 178 -2.59 -20.15 -19.82
CA GLY A 178 -2.50 -19.64 -18.44
C GLY A 178 -3.36 -18.42 -18.12
N GLY A 179 -3.80 -17.66 -19.14
CA GLY A 179 -4.54 -16.41 -18.96
C GLY A 179 -6.05 -16.58 -18.76
N LEU A 180 -6.80 -15.51 -19.03
CA LEU A 180 -8.25 -15.41 -18.84
C LEU A 180 -9.05 -16.52 -19.56
N GLN A 181 -8.54 -17.04 -20.69
CA GLN A 181 -9.15 -18.16 -21.39
C GLN A 181 -9.07 -19.48 -20.60
N THR A 182 -8.00 -19.69 -19.84
CA THR A 182 -7.84 -20.84 -18.94
C THR A 182 -8.84 -20.78 -17.77
N LEU A 183 -9.14 -19.58 -17.25
CA LEU A 183 -10.21 -19.39 -16.26
C LEU A 183 -11.58 -19.80 -16.82
N LEU A 184 -11.93 -19.33 -18.03
CA LEU A 184 -13.18 -19.72 -18.71
C LEU A 184 -13.28 -21.24 -18.92
N LYS A 185 -12.16 -21.92 -19.14
CA LYS A 185 -12.11 -23.38 -19.25
C LYS A 185 -12.44 -24.05 -17.91
N TYR A 186 -11.73 -23.73 -16.83
CA TYR A 186 -11.96 -24.38 -15.53
C TYR A 186 -13.34 -24.05 -14.93
N ILE A 187 -13.90 -22.86 -15.21
CA ILE A 187 -15.29 -22.50 -14.89
C ILE A 187 -16.28 -23.45 -15.59
N LYS A 188 -16.07 -23.78 -16.87
CA LYS A 188 -16.92 -24.72 -17.63
C LYS A 188 -16.72 -26.17 -17.22
N GLU A 189 -15.52 -26.54 -16.82
CA GLU A 189 -15.19 -27.87 -16.26
C GLU A 189 -15.70 -28.02 -14.81
N ASN A 190 -16.15 -26.93 -14.17
CA ASN A 190 -16.62 -26.85 -12.77
C ASN A 190 -15.54 -27.28 -11.75
N ASP A 191 -14.26 -27.04 -12.05
CA ASP A 191 -13.09 -27.40 -11.25
C ASP A 191 -12.64 -26.19 -10.40
N PRO A 192 -13.02 -26.11 -9.11
CA PRO A 192 -12.73 -24.94 -8.28
C PRO A 192 -11.26 -24.86 -7.87
N ASP A 193 -10.58 -26.01 -7.77
CA ASP A 193 -9.22 -26.10 -7.26
C ASP A 193 -8.24 -25.58 -8.32
N ARG A 194 -8.35 -26.06 -9.57
CA ARG A 194 -7.57 -25.53 -10.69
C ARG A 194 -7.93 -24.09 -11.03
N LEU A 195 -9.21 -23.72 -10.91
CA LEU A 195 -9.64 -22.33 -11.08
C LEU A 195 -8.96 -21.40 -10.06
N SER A 196 -8.81 -21.82 -8.80
CA SER A 196 -8.16 -21.01 -7.77
C SER A 196 -6.67 -20.76 -8.06
N VAL A 197 -5.94 -21.79 -8.55
CA VAL A 197 -4.51 -21.68 -8.89
C VAL A 197 -4.30 -20.81 -10.14
N ALA A 198 -5.12 -21.00 -11.18
CA ALA A 198 -5.06 -20.19 -12.39
C ALA A 198 -5.46 -18.72 -12.13
N LEU A 199 -6.40 -18.49 -11.21
CA LEU A 199 -6.82 -17.14 -10.81
C LEU A 199 -5.71 -16.38 -10.11
N ALA A 200 -4.97 -17.03 -9.21
CA ALA A 200 -3.78 -16.43 -8.57
C ALA A 200 -2.77 -15.99 -9.63
N SER A 201 -2.33 -16.91 -10.50
CA SER A 201 -1.38 -16.61 -11.58
C SER A 201 -1.87 -15.52 -12.55
N SER A 202 -3.18 -15.44 -12.81
CA SER A 202 -3.78 -14.35 -13.60
C SER A 202 -3.71 -13.00 -12.88
N LEU A 203 -4.01 -12.96 -11.58
CA LEU A 203 -3.92 -11.77 -10.74
C LEU A 203 -2.47 -11.29 -10.53
N ASP A 204 -1.51 -12.21 -10.47
CA ASP A 204 -0.08 -11.88 -10.39
C ASP A 204 0.41 -11.29 -11.73
N THR A 205 -0.06 -11.82 -12.86
CA THR A 205 0.20 -11.25 -14.20
C THR A 205 -0.39 -9.85 -14.36
N VAL A 206 -1.57 -9.60 -13.80
CA VAL A 206 -2.18 -8.25 -13.72
C VAL A 206 -1.33 -7.32 -12.86
N ALA A 207 -0.90 -7.75 -11.67
CA ALA A 207 -0.03 -6.96 -10.80
C ALA A 207 1.31 -6.61 -11.47
N GLU A 208 1.94 -7.54 -12.20
CA GLU A 208 3.15 -7.24 -12.98
C GLU A 208 2.90 -6.18 -14.07
N LEU A 209 1.76 -6.24 -14.78
CA LEU A 209 1.41 -5.22 -15.78
C LEU A 209 1.19 -3.83 -15.16
N GLU A 210 0.52 -3.77 -14.01
CA GLU A 210 0.30 -2.52 -13.28
C GLU A 210 1.64 -1.93 -12.76
N LEU A 211 2.56 -2.76 -12.29
CA LEU A 211 3.92 -2.35 -11.91
C LEU A 211 4.80 -1.88 -13.08
N LEU A 212 4.44 -2.20 -14.33
CA LEU A 212 5.07 -1.62 -15.53
C LEU A 212 4.42 -0.30 -15.97
N GLN A 213 3.17 -0.04 -15.55
CA GLN A 213 2.49 1.25 -15.76
C GLN A 213 2.86 2.30 -14.70
N ALA A 214 3.31 1.87 -13.51
CA ALA A 214 3.78 2.72 -12.42
C ALA A 214 5.31 2.67 -12.25
N PRO A 215 6.12 3.30 -13.13
CA PRO A 215 7.58 3.24 -13.07
C PRO A 215 8.22 4.01 -11.91
N GLY A 216 7.46 4.83 -11.17
CA GLY A 216 7.94 5.65 -10.05
C GLY A 216 6.78 6.21 -9.22
N LEU A 217 7.05 7.24 -8.42
CA LEU A 217 6.04 7.88 -7.55
C LEU A 217 5.00 8.66 -8.35
N SER A 218 3.74 8.65 -7.90
CA SER A 218 2.63 9.42 -8.48
C SER A 218 2.54 10.86 -7.97
N PHE A 219 3.41 11.26 -7.04
CA PHE A 219 3.42 12.55 -6.35
C PHE A 219 4.84 13.11 -6.20
N LEU A 220 4.94 14.38 -5.78
CA LEU A 220 6.21 15.05 -5.49
C LEU A 220 6.47 15.06 -3.99
N LEU A 221 7.72 14.81 -3.58
CA LEU A 221 8.10 14.88 -2.18
C LEU A 221 8.24 16.33 -1.70
N PRO A 222 7.80 16.65 -0.47
CA PRO A 222 8.12 17.93 0.18
C PRO A 222 9.63 18.21 0.18
N GLN A 223 10.02 19.47 -0.06
CA GLN A 223 11.43 19.85 -0.25
C GLN A 223 12.35 19.38 0.89
N GLN A 224 11.86 19.44 2.13
CA GLN A 224 12.55 19.00 3.35
C GLN A 224 12.90 17.49 3.40
N TYR A 225 12.37 16.68 2.47
CA TYR A 225 12.64 15.23 2.38
C TYR A 225 13.40 14.82 1.10
N LEU A 226 13.82 15.77 0.26
CA LEU A 226 14.58 15.46 -0.97
C LEU A 226 15.98 14.89 -0.70
N GLU A 227 16.53 15.18 0.48
CA GLU A 227 17.84 14.70 0.98
C GLU A 227 17.76 13.35 1.72
N TYR A 228 16.57 12.72 1.78
CA TYR A 228 16.38 11.41 2.40
C TYR A 228 16.49 10.29 1.35
N PRO A 229 17.03 9.10 1.73
CA PRO A 229 17.00 7.93 0.87
C PRO A 229 15.53 7.51 0.64
N ARG A 230 15.16 7.31 -0.61
CA ARG A 230 13.78 7.03 -1.02
C ARG A 230 13.69 5.91 -2.04
N LEU A 231 12.66 5.08 -1.94
CA LEU A 231 12.37 4.02 -2.89
C LEU A 231 11.29 4.48 -3.88
N ALA A 232 11.63 4.66 -5.15
CA ALA A 232 10.69 5.06 -6.19
C ALA A 232 9.93 3.85 -6.75
N GLY A 233 9.02 3.28 -5.95
CA GLY A 233 8.23 2.08 -6.29
C GLY A 233 8.60 0.87 -5.42
N ARG A 234 8.59 -0.35 -5.98
CA ARG A 234 8.82 -1.58 -5.19
C ARG A 234 10.24 -2.14 -5.25
N GLY A 235 10.64 -2.72 -4.12
CA GLY A 235 11.78 -3.61 -3.99
C GLY A 235 11.42 -4.89 -3.24
N VAL A 236 12.34 -5.87 -3.26
CA VAL A 236 12.17 -7.15 -2.55
C VAL A 236 13.42 -7.41 -1.73
N VAL A 237 13.23 -7.71 -0.45
CA VAL A 237 14.29 -8.04 0.50
C VAL A 237 14.15 -9.49 0.94
N GLU A 238 15.20 -10.27 0.70
CA GLU A 238 15.34 -11.64 1.21
C GLU A 238 16.05 -11.62 2.57
N PHE A 239 15.39 -12.17 3.59
CA PHE A 239 15.97 -12.43 4.90
C PHE A 239 16.32 -13.91 5.04
N SER A 240 17.51 -14.19 5.56
CA SER A 240 17.87 -15.50 6.12
C SER A 240 17.88 -15.40 7.65
N VAL A 241 17.09 -16.22 8.33
CA VAL A 241 16.97 -16.24 9.80
C VAL A 241 17.42 -17.60 10.34
N GLU A 242 18.25 -17.59 11.38
CA GLU A 242 18.77 -18.79 12.07
C GLU A 242 18.17 -18.93 13.48
N LYS A 243 18.03 -20.19 13.93
CA LYS A 243 17.66 -20.51 15.30
C LYS A 243 18.74 -20.24 16.34
N GLY A 244 18.46 -19.29 17.25
CA GLY A 244 19.34 -18.91 18.35
C GLY A 244 19.39 -19.94 19.49
N ASP A 245 18.39 -20.81 19.58
CA ASP A 245 18.33 -21.94 20.52
C ASP A 245 18.89 -23.26 19.95
N GLY A 246 19.42 -23.24 18.72
CA GLY A 246 19.93 -24.43 18.03
C GLY A 246 18.83 -25.41 17.58
N SER A 247 17.55 -25.03 17.64
CA SER A 247 16.46 -25.81 17.06
C SER A 247 16.42 -25.70 15.53
N THR A 248 15.36 -26.20 14.91
CA THR A 248 15.14 -26.11 13.46
C THR A 248 13.76 -25.53 13.16
N PHE A 249 13.65 -24.84 12.03
CA PHE A 249 12.38 -24.46 11.42
C PHE A 249 11.79 -25.65 10.66
N PHE A 250 10.47 -25.84 10.78
CA PHE A 250 9.73 -26.90 10.12
C PHE A 250 8.91 -26.30 8.96
N PRO A 251 9.21 -26.65 7.69
CA PRO A 251 8.48 -26.12 6.55
C PRO A 251 7.09 -26.77 6.41
N THR A 252 6.04 -25.96 6.23
CA THR A 252 4.64 -26.43 6.16
C THR A 252 4.38 -27.43 5.03
N ALA A 253 5.18 -27.40 3.96
CA ALA A 253 5.10 -28.32 2.83
C ALA A 253 5.65 -29.73 3.09
N GLY A 254 5.99 -30.10 4.33
CA GLY A 254 6.44 -31.45 4.70
C GLY A 254 7.90 -31.77 4.31
N GLY A 255 8.73 -30.74 4.13
CA GLY A 255 10.16 -30.88 3.87
C GLY A 255 11.01 -31.10 5.13
N GLU A 256 12.31 -31.30 4.93
CA GLU A 256 13.27 -31.49 6.03
C GLU A 256 13.38 -30.25 6.94
N PRO A 257 13.59 -30.43 8.27
CA PRO A 257 13.80 -29.31 9.19
C PRO A 257 15.13 -28.60 8.91
N LYS A 258 15.13 -27.26 8.88
CA LYS A 258 16.31 -26.44 8.55
C LYS A 258 16.73 -25.56 9.72
N SER A 259 18.03 -25.41 9.96
CA SER A 259 18.56 -24.46 10.96
C SER A 259 18.40 -23.00 10.54
N VAL A 260 18.38 -22.76 9.22
CA VAL A 260 18.14 -21.45 8.59
C VAL A 260 16.89 -21.51 7.73
N ALA A 261 16.03 -20.51 7.85
CA ALA A 261 14.85 -20.33 7.02
C ALA A 261 14.90 -18.99 6.26
N THR A 262 14.31 -18.97 5.07
CA THR A 262 14.20 -17.78 4.22
C THR A 262 12.83 -17.12 4.40
N ILE A 263 12.81 -15.79 4.40
CA ILE A 263 11.59 -14.97 4.42
C ILE A 263 11.75 -13.88 3.37
N GLN A 264 10.78 -13.70 2.48
CA GLN A 264 10.81 -12.61 1.49
C GLN A 264 9.81 -11.52 1.86
N VAL A 265 10.29 -10.28 1.89
CA VAL A 265 9.51 -9.07 2.15
C VAL A 265 9.50 -8.20 0.90
N VAL A 266 8.31 -7.91 0.36
CA VAL A 266 8.15 -6.85 -0.64
C VAL A 266 7.98 -5.54 0.10
N ILE A 267 8.84 -4.57 -0.22
CA ILE A 267 8.79 -3.21 0.32
C ILE A 267 8.18 -2.25 -0.71
N ASP A 268 7.25 -1.43 -0.25
CA ASP A 268 6.42 -0.55 -1.07
C ASP A 268 6.77 0.92 -0.83
N GLY A 269 7.52 1.49 -1.78
CA GLY A 269 7.80 2.92 -1.83
C GLY A 269 6.75 3.74 -2.59
N TYR A 270 5.67 3.15 -3.12
CA TYR A 270 4.58 3.96 -3.70
C TYR A 270 3.79 4.64 -2.58
N SER A 271 3.51 3.94 -1.48
CA SER A 271 2.83 4.50 -0.30
C SER A 271 3.79 4.96 0.81
N ALA A 272 4.98 4.37 0.95
CA ALA A 272 5.95 4.71 2.00
C ALA A 272 7.37 4.94 1.45
N PRO A 273 7.58 5.93 0.54
CA PRO A 273 8.84 6.13 -0.17
C PRO A 273 10.05 6.37 0.73
N LEU A 274 9.93 7.19 1.78
CA LEU A 274 11.06 7.53 2.66
C LEU A 274 11.40 6.37 3.60
N THR A 275 10.37 5.69 4.11
CA THR A 275 10.50 4.56 5.05
C THR A 275 11.12 3.36 4.36
N ALA A 276 10.55 2.94 3.21
CA ALA A 276 11.10 1.87 2.39
C ALA A 276 12.50 2.22 1.84
N GLY A 277 12.76 3.51 1.58
CA GLY A 277 14.07 4.00 1.16
C GLY A 277 15.16 3.90 2.22
N ASN A 278 14.89 4.37 3.45
CA ASN A 278 15.80 4.23 4.58
C ASN A 278 16.07 2.75 4.92
N PHE A 279 15.02 1.93 4.95
CA PHE A 279 15.13 0.49 5.18
C PHE A 279 15.97 -0.20 4.09
N ALA A 280 15.70 0.07 2.82
CA ALA A 280 16.47 -0.47 1.69
C ALA A 280 17.95 -0.03 1.73
N LYS A 281 18.23 1.22 2.13
CA LYS A 281 19.62 1.68 2.38
C LYS A 281 20.27 0.84 3.49
N LEU A 282 19.61 0.66 4.64
CA LEU A 282 20.14 -0.12 5.76
C LEU A 282 20.38 -1.60 5.42
N VAL A 283 19.53 -2.20 4.59
CA VAL A 283 19.73 -3.54 4.02
C VAL A 283 21.01 -3.59 3.17
N LEU A 284 21.21 -2.64 2.25
CA LEU A 284 22.43 -2.56 1.43
C LEU A 284 23.70 -2.25 2.24
N ASP A 285 23.54 -1.50 3.34
CA ASP A 285 24.60 -1.19 4.29
C ASP A 285 25.02 -2.40 5.16
N GLY A 286 24.34 -3.55 5.04
CA GLY A 286 24.55 -4.73 5.89
C GLY A 286 24.11 -4.52 7.34
N ALA A 287 23.32 -3.47 7.62
CA ALA A 287 23.05 -3.02 8.98
C ALA A 287 22.21 -4.02 9.81
N TYR A 288 21.50 -4.93 9.15
CA TYR A 288 20.64 -5.93 9.80
C TYR A 288 21.30 -7.30 10.00
N GLU A 289 22.54 -7.50 9.55
CA GLU A 289 23.23 -8.79 9.69
C GLU A 289 23.72 -9.03 11.13
N GLY A 290 23.48 -10.22 11.67
CA GLY A 290 23.85 -10.61 13.03
C GLY A 290 22.89 -10.12 14.13
N ILE A 291 21.83 -9.38 13.79
CA ILE A 291 20.86 -8.87 14.78
C ILE A 291 20.05 -10.01 15.40
N LYS A 292 19.88 -9.94 16.74
CA LYS A 292 19.03 -10.83 17.52
C LYS A 292 17.61 -10.27 17.58
N LEU A 293 16.64 -11.10 17.19
CA LEU A 293 15.22 -10.78 17.20
C LEU A 293 14.66 -10.79 18.63
N LYS A 294 13.75 -9.84 18.92
CA LYS A 294 13.00 -9.73 20.17
C LYS A 294 11.52 -10.00 19.87
N CYS A 295 10.94 -11.09 20.38
CA CYS A 295 9.51 -11.38 20.19
C CYS A 295 8.66 -10.78 21.32
N ALA A 296 7.62 -10.05 20.94
CA ALA A 296 6.49 -9.63 21.76
C ALA A 296 5.25 -10.47 21.41
N SER A 297 4.10 -10.16 22.03
CA SER A 297 2.83 -10.89 21.80
C SER A 297 2.33 -10.84 20.35
N GLN A 298 2.55 -9.73 19.65
CA GLN A 298 2.07 -9.46 18.29
C GLN A 298 3.17 -8.91 17.36
N ALA A 299 4.45 -8.97 17.76
CA ALA A 299 5.54 -8.40 16.97
C ALA A 299 6.84 -9.20 17.09
N ILE A 300 7.58 -9.30 16.00
CA ILE A 300 8.98 -9.76 15.97
C ILE A 300 9.83 -8.54 15.64
N ILE A 301 10.51 -7.99 16.64
CA ILE A 301 11.26 -6.74 16.55
C ILE A 301 12.71 -7.06 16.19
N ALA A 302 13.21 -6.42 15.13
CA ALA A 302 14.61 -6.40 14.74
C ALA A 302 15.20 -5.04 15.12
N ASP A 303 16.23 -5.05 15.95
CA ASP A 303 16.68 -3.88 16.69
C ASP A 303 18.19 -3.69 16.59
N ASN A 304 18.62 -2.52 16.10
CA ASN A 304 20.01 -2.23 15.79
C ASN A 304 20.67 -1.29 16.82
N GLU A 305 20.51 -1.60 18.10
CA GLU A 305 21.04 -0.83 19.24
C GLU A 305 22.53 -0.47 19.12
N ASN A 306 23.32 -1.29 18.40
CA ASN A 306 24.79 -1.23 18.34
C ASN A 306 25.37 -0.92 16.94
N GLY A 307 24.54 -0.65 15.92
CA GLY A 307 24.99 -0.62 14.51
C GLY A 307 24.87 0.73 13.81
N LYS A 308 24.96 0.68 12.46
CA LYS A 308 24.75 1.84 11.57
C LYS A 308 23.34 2.41 11.78
N LYS A 309 23.24 3.63 12.31
CA LYS A 309 21.97 4.36 12.38
C LYS A 309 21.58 4.83 10.98
N GLY A 310 20.31 4.64 10.62
CA GLY A 310 19.73 5.23 9.42
C GLY A 310 19.31 6.68 9.64
N TYR A 311 18.46 7.18 8.75
CA TYR A 311 17.85 8.50 8.85
C TYR A 311 16.66 8.44 9.82
N THR A 312 16.47 9.49 10.61
CA THR A 312 15.25 9.67 11.41
C THR A 312 14.09 10.09 10.49
N VAL A 313 13.51 9.11 9.80
CA VAL A 313 12.36 9.31 8.89
C VAL A 313 11.15 9.81 9.69
N PRO A 314 10.33 10.75 9.20
CA PRO A 314 9.03 11.06 9.81
C PRO A 314 8.14 9.80 9.92
N LEU A 315 7.09 9.86 10.74
CA LEU A 315 5.96 8.97 10.61
C LEU A 315 5.29 9.23 9.25
N GLU A 316 5.42 8.31 8.32
CA GLU A 316 4.92 8.35 6.95
C GLU A 316 3.74 7.37 6.81
N VAL A 317 2.54 7.87 6.51
CA VAL A 317 1.31 7.06 6.36
C VAL A 317 0.48 7.58 5.20
N MET A 318 0.23 6.74 4.19
CA MET A 318 -0.63 7.10 3.05
C MET A 318 -2.12 6.84 3.36
N PRO A 319 -3.00 7.85 3.36
CA PRO A 319 -4.44 7.65 3.56
C PRO A 319 -5.10 7.15 2.28
N ALA A 320 -6.02 6.20 2.39
CA ALA A 320 -6.73 5.64 1.25
C ALA A 320 -7.55 6.70 0.50
N GLY A 321 -7.49 6.65 -0.84
CA GLY A 321 -8.14 7.63 -1.71
C GLY A 321 -7.40 8.97 -1.85
N GLN A 322 -6.31 9.20 -1.12
CA GLN A 322 -5.41 10.34 -1.34
C GLN A 322 -4.26 9.98 -2.30
N PHE A 323 -3.60 10.99 -2.87
CA PHE A 323 -2.51 10.82 -3.83
C PHE A 323 -1.10 10.87 -3.19
N GLU A 324 -0.99 11.42 -1.98
CA GLU A 324 0.28 11.69 -1.29
C GLU A 324 0.19 11.17 0.16
N PRO A 325 1.30 10.73 0.78
CA PRO A 325 1.32 10.34 2.18
C PRO A 325 1.37 11.54 3.12
N LEU A 326 0.77 11.39 4.30
CA LEU A 326 0.94 12.32 5.41
C LEU A 326 2.27 12.03 6.13
N TYR A 327 2.88 13.10 6.66
CA TYR A 327 4.14 13.03 7.38
C TYR A 327 3.98 13.63 8.79
N ARG A 328 4.47 12.92 9.81
CA ARG A 328 4.37 13.24 11.25
C ARG A 328 2.95 13.22 11.82
N THR A 329 1.96 12.77 11.05
CA THR A 329 0.55 12.72 11.45
C THR A 329 0.05 11.27 11.38
N PRO A 330 -0.29 10.63 12.51
CA PRO A 330 -0.97 9.34 12.50
C PRO A 330 -2.42 9.50 12.02
N LEU A 331 -3.02 8.42 11.50
CA LEU A 331 -4.42 8.42 11.05
C LEU A 331 -5.39 8.07 12.16
N SER A 332 -6.57 8.70 12.15
CA SER A 332 -7.65 8.42 13.10
C SER A 332 -8.64 7.41 12.53
N ILE A 333 -8.45 6.14 12.89
CA ILE A 333 -9.36 5.03 12.56
C ILE A 333 -10.78 5.28 13.10
N GLN A 334 -10.92 6.09 14.16
CA GLN A 334 -12.22 6.45 14.74
C GLN A 334 -13.01 7.43 13.86
N ASP A 335 -12.31 8.30 13.13
CA ASP A 335 -12.91 9.25 12.18
C ASP A 335 -13.14 8.63 10.78
N GLY A 336 -12.80 7.35 10.62
CA GLY A 336 -12.99 6.57 9.39
C GLY A 336 -11.81 6.64 8.42
N GLU A 337 -10.70 7.27 8.81
CA GLU A 337 -9.47 7.26 8.03
C GLU A 337 -8.83 5.87 8.06
N LEU A 338 -8.44 5.34 6.89
CA LEU A 338 -7.76 4.05 6.77
C LEU A 338 -6.50 4.22 5.92
N PRO A 339 -5.37 3.59 6.29
CA PRO A 339 -4.16 3.63 5.47
C PRO A 339 -4.29 2.76 4.21
N VAL A 340 -3.57 3.12 3.16
CA VAL A 340 -3.40 2.30 1.95
C VAL A 340 -2.65 1.01 2.27
N LEU A 341 -1.65 1.05 3.15
CA LEU A 341 -0.95 -0.15 3.63
C LEU A 341 -1.49 -0.56 5.01
N PRO A 342 -2.55 -1.39 5.09
CA PRO A 342 -3.09 -1.84 6.37
C PRO A 342 -2.07 -2.68 7.15
N MET A 343 -1.85 -2.30 8.41
CA MET A 343 -1.16 -3.07 9.43
C MET A 343 -1.94 -4.33 9.80
N SER A 344 -3.26 -4.37 9.58
CA SER A 344 -4.17 -5.51 9.87
C SER A 344 -3.97 -6.77 9.00
N VAL A 345 -2.74 -7.07 8.60
CA VAL A 345 -2.34 -8.22 7.78
C VAL A 345 -1.19 -8.96 8.48
N TYR A 346 -1.30 -10.29 8.61
CA TYR A 346 -0.26 -11.09 9.24
C TYR A 346 1.01 -11.11 8.38
N GLY A 347 2.13 -10.66 8.96
CA GLY A 347 3.40 -10.49 8.26
C GLY A 347 3.58 -9.11 7.60
N ALA A 348 2.73 -8.13 7.93
CA ALA A 348 3.02 -6.71 7.64
C ALA A 348 4.33 -6.28 8.30
N VAL A 349 5.06 -5.36 7.67
CA VAL A 349 6.36 -4.87 8.15
C VAL A 349 6.30 -3.36 8.31
N ALA A 350 6.63 -2.90 9.53
CA ALA A 350 6.56 -1.49 9.91
C ALA A 350 7.80 -1.06 10.69
N MET A 351 8.12 0.23 10.66
CA MET A 351 9.11 0.80 11.57
C MET A 351 8.48 1.01 12.95
N ALA A 352 9.26 0.84 14.01
CA ALA A 352 8.86 1.34 15.33
C ALA A 352 8.93 2.88 15.38
N HIS A 353 8.34 3.53 16.40
CA HIS A 353 8.55 4.96 16.63
C HIS A 353 9.97 5.28 17.12
N SER A 354 10.38 6.53 17.00
CA SER A 354 11.59 7.04 17.65
C SER A 354 11.40 7.08 19.17
N VAL A 355 12.49 6.93 19.93
CA VAL A 355 12.48 7.01 21.40
C VAL A 355 12.16 8.44 21.88
N ASP A 356 12.41 9.44 21.03
CA ASP A 356 12.27 10.86 21.36
C ASP A 356 10.90 11.45 20.99
N SER A 357 10.16 10.84 20.05
CA SER A 357 8.88 11.36 19.54
C SER A 357 8.16 10.37 18.61
N ASP A 358 6.84 10.24 18.78
CA ASP A 358 5.97 9.44 17.91
C ASP A 358 5.79 10.05 16.50
N GLU A 359 6.10 11.35 16.32
CA GLU A 359 6.11 12.02 15.00
C GLU A 359 7.13 11.42 14.01
N TYR A 360 8.06 10.59 14.50
CA TYR A 360 9.15 10.02 13.71
C TYR A 360 9.21 8.50 13.86
N SER A 361 9.57 7.84 12.76
CA SER A 361 10.00 6.45 12.76
C SER A 361 11.39 6.32 13.40
N SER A 362 11.64 5.18 14.04
CA SER A 362 12.96 4.78 14.50
C SER A 362 13.96 4.78 13.34
N PRO A 363 15.20 5.27 13.53
CA PRO A 363 16.17 5.30 12.44
C PRO A 363 16.56 3.94 11.86
N SER A 364 16.27 2.84 12.57
CA SER A 364 16.63 1.47 12.13
C SER A 364 15.77 0.34 12.69
N GLN A 365 15.10 0.51 13.83
CA GLN A 365 14.30 -0.56 14.48
C GLN A 365 13.00 -0.79 13.71
N PHE A 366 12.78 -2.02 13.26
CA PHE A 366 11.58 -2.43 12.52
C PHE A 366 10.99 -3.70 13.13
N PHE A 367 9.74 -4.02 12.78
CA PHE A 367 9.10 -5.25 13.24
C PHE A 367 8.21 -5.89 12.20
N PHE A 368 8.13 -7.22 12.24
CA PHE A 368 7.09 -8.00 11.59
C PHE A 368 5.88 -8.07 12.52
N TYR A 369 4.71 -7.65 12.05
CA TYR A 369 3.48 -7.67 12.83
C TYR A 369 2.73 -9.00 12.68
N LEU A 370 2.51 -9.67 13.81
CA LEU A 370 1.82 -10.94 13.94
C LEU A 370 0.34 -10.69 14.27
N TYR A 371 -0.38 -10.11 13.31
CA TYR A 371 -1.81 -9.80 13.43
C TYR A 371 -2.64 -11.02 13.89
N ASP A 372 -3.32 -10.89 15.04
CA ASP A 372 -4.40 -11.80 15.47
C ASP A 372 -5.72 -11.02 15.55
N LYS A 373 -6.75 -11.53 14.87
CA LYS A 373 -8.12 -11.02 14.91
C LYS A 373 -8.73 -11.01 16.32
N ARG A 374 -8.21 -11.82 17.25
CA ARG A 374 -8.60 -11.81 18.67
C ARG A 374 -8.16 -10.54 19.41
N ASN A 375 -7.05 -9.95 18.97
CA ASN A 375 -6.43 -8.77 19.57
C ASN A 375 -6.66 -7.54 18.67
N SER A 376 -7.83 -7.48 18.03
CA SER A 376 -8.23 -6.46 17.06
C SER A 376 -9.56 -5.82 17.48
N GLY A 377 -9.78 -4.58 17.05
CA GLY A 377 -11.04 -3.86 17.23
C GLY A 377 -12.17 -4.35 16.32
N LEU A 378 -13.25 -3.57 16.27
CA LEU A 378 -14.37 -3.80 15.35
C LEU A 378 -13.89 -3.81 13.89
N GLY A 379 -14.56 -4.58 13.04
CA GLY A 379 -14.08 -4.87 11.68
C GLY A 379 -12.83 -5.78 11.62
N GLY A 380 -12.27 -6.17 12.77
CA GLY A 380 -10.99 -6.87 12.84
C GLY A 380 -9.85 -5.97 12.35
N ILE A 381 -9.84 -4.70 12.75
CA ILE A 381 -8.76 -3.74 12.48
C ILE A 381 -7.82 -3.72 13.69
N SER A 382 -6.51 -3.60 13.49
CA SER A 382 -5.52 -3.43 14.56
C SER A 382 -5.83 -2.18 15.40
N PHE A 383 -5.58 -2.21 16.71
CA PHE A 383 -5.68 -0.99 17.53
C PHE A 383 -4.59 0.03 17.16
N ASP A 384 -3.46 -0.48 16.66
CA ASP A 384 -2.29 0.27 16.19
C ASP A 384 -2.38 0.72 14.71
N GLU A 385 -3.50 0.43 14.04
CA GLU A 385 -3.70 0.78 12.62
C GLU A 385 -3.57 2.30 12.42
N GLY A 386 -2.85 2.70 11.36
CA GLY A 386 -2.58 4.11 11.06
C GLY A 386 -1.63 4.83 12.04
N GLN A 387 -1.13 4.18 13.10
CA GLN A 387 -0.17 4.78 14.04
C GLN A 387 1.28 4.59 13.60
N PHE A 388 1.60 3.47 12.93
CA PHE A 388 2.96 3.12 12.50
C PHE A 388 3.15 3.25 10.98
N SER A 389 4.37 3.57 10.54
CA SER A 389 4.77 3.47 9.12
C SER A 389 4.92 2.02 8.69
N VAL A 390 3.82 1.43 8.22
CA VAL A 390 3.82 0.20 7.42
C VAL A 390 4.45 0.51 6.06
N PHE A 391 5.45 -0.28 5.65
CA PHE A 391 6.19 -0.05 4.40
C PHE A 391 6.38 -1.32 3.56
N GLY A 392 5.80 -2.46 3.96
CA GLY A 392 5.93 -3.70 3.22
C GLY A 392 5.20 -4.88 3.86
N TYR A 393 5.25 -6.03 3.17
CA TYR A 393 4.64 -7.28 3.63
C TYR A 393 5.51 -8.49 3.32
N THR A 394 5.44 -9.48 4.21
CA THR A 394 5.99 -10.81 4.00
C THR A 394 5.13 -11.58 2.98
N THR A 395 5.72 -11.94 1.85
CA THR A 395 5.04 -12.66 0.75
C THR A 395 5.51 -14.11 0.59
N ASP A 396 6.63 -14.48 1.20
CA ASP A 396 7.15 -15.86 1.25
C ASP A 396 7.82 -16.12 2.60
N GLY A 397 7.79 -17.38 3.06
CA GLY A 397 8.24 -17.77 4.40
C GLY A 397 7.34 -17.26 5.53
N ARG A 398 6.08 -16.92 5.26
CA ARG A 398 5.16 -16.34 6.25
C ARG A 398 4.88 -17.27 7.44
N GLU A 399 4.90 -18.59 7.21
CA GLU A 399 4.82 -19.62 8.25
C GLU A 399 6.04 -19.64 9.19
N VAL A 400 7.20 -19.16 8.74
CA VAL A 400 8.44 -19.09 9.53
C VAL A 400 8.28 -18.09 10.67
N LEU A 401 7.57 -16.97 10.43
CA LEU A 401 7.29 -15.95 11.44
C LEU A 401 6.69 -16.56 12.71
N SER A 402 5.71 -17.46 12.56
CA SER A 402 5.05 -18.14 13.69
C SER A 402 5.98 -18.99 14.55
N GLN A 403 7.16 -19.35 14.03
CA GLN A 403 8.14 -20.21 14.69
C GLN A 403 9.28 -19.40 15.33
N ILE A 404 9.46 -18.12 14.99
CA ILE A 404 10.57 -17.28 15.48
C ILE A 404 10.43 -16.99 16.98
N LYS A 405 11.56 -17.04 17.69
CA LYS A 405 11.66 -16.80 19.14
C LYS A 405 12.65 -15.67 19.44
N THR A 406 12.49 -15.04 20.60
CA THR A 406 13.48 -14.10 21.15
C THR A 406 14.85 -14.77 21.24
N GLY A 407 15.84 -14.19 20.55
CA GLY A 407 17.20 -14.71 20.46
C GLY A 407 17.57 -15.36 19.12
N ASP A 408 16.59 -15.64 18.25
CA ASP A 408 16.84 -16.00 16.85
C ASP A 408 17.56 -14.86 16.10
N ILE A 409 18.33 -15.19 15.05
CA ILE A 409 19.33 -14.28 14.48
C ILE A 409 19.06 -14.04 13.00
N ILE A 410 19.04 -12.78 12.55
CA ILE A 410 19.11 -12.45 11.12
C ILE A 410 20.54 -12.76 10.64
N ARG A 411 20.71 -13.82 9.85
CA ARG A 411 21.99 -14.21 9.25
C ARG A 411 22.42 -13.29 8.12
N SER A 412 21.47 -12.87 7.28
CA SER A 412 21.68 -11.85 6.24
C SER A 412 20.35 -11.23 5.82
N ALA A 413 20.38 -9.99 5.36
CA ALA A 413 19.27 -9.31 4.70
C ALA A 413 19.76 -8.73 3.36
N LYS A 414 19.08 -9.03 2.24
CA LYS A 414 19.57 -8.69 0.89
C LYS A 414 18.46 -8.10 0.03
N LEU A 415 18.69 -6.92 -0.54
CA LEU A 415 17.81 -6.32 -1.53
C LEU A 415 18.01 -7.03 -2.88
N VAL A 416 17.13 -7.98 -3.21
CA VAL A 416 17.22 -8.82 -4.41
C VAL A 416 16.54 -8.20 -5.64
N GLN A 417 15.63 -7.23 -5.44
CA GLN A 417 14.99 -6.44 -6.51
C GLN A 417 14.75 -5.00 -6.03
N GLY A 418 14.63 -4.03 -6.95
CA GLY A 418 14.34 -2.63 -6.61
C GLY A 418 15.56 -1.77 -6.32
N ARG A 419 16.78 -2.27 -6.51
CA ARG A 419 18.02 -1.50 -6.28
C ARG A 419 18.12 -0.30 -7.21
N GLU A 420 17.61 -0.45 -8.43
CA GLU A 420 17.50 0.57 -9.48
C GLU A 420 16.47 1.67 -9.16
N ARG A 421 15.49 1.37 -8.29
CA ARG A 421 14.47 2.33 -7.80
C ARG A 421 14.91 3.06 -6.52
N LEU A 422 15.97 2.62 -5.85
CA LEU A 422 16.47 3.26 -4.64
C LEU A 422 17.32 4.49 -4.99
N VAL A 423 16.74 5.66 -4.78
CA VAL A 423 17.42 6.95 -4.88
C VAL A 423 18.02 7.27 -3.51
N LEU A 424 19.35 7.27 -3.43
CA LEU A 424 20.10 7.78 -2.28
C LEU A 424 20.33 9.29 -2.46
N PRO A 425 20.44 10.07 -1.37
CA PRO A 425 20.98 11.42 -1.47
C PRO A 425 22.44 11.38 -1.98
N PRO A 426 22.96 12.49 -2.54
CA PRO A 426 24.40 12.62 -2.75
C PRO A 426 25.11 12.43 -1.41
N GLU A 427 26.26 11.75 -1.41
CA GLU A 427 27.04 11.55 -0.19
C GLU A 427 27.43 12.91 0.40
N ALA A 428 27.08 13.14 1.67
CA ALA A 428 27.72 14.18 2.45
C ALA A 428 29.24 13.90 2.47
N PRO A 429 30.10 14.91 2.26
CA PRO A 429 31.54 14.69 2.28
C PRO A 429 31.94 14.10 3.63
N ALA A 430 32.67 12.98 3.61
CA ALA A 430 33.07 12.30 4.83
C ALA A 430 33.89 13.24 5.72
N GLU A 431 33.48 13.39 6.98
CA GLU A 431 34.27 14.10 8.00
C GLU A 431 35.59 13.34 8.21
N SER A 432 36.71 14.06 8.06
CA SER A 432 38.07 13.52 7.88
C SER A 432 39.02 13.77 9.04
#